data_AF-A0A554LE85-F1
#
_entry.id   AF-A0A554LE85-F1
#
_cell.length_a   1.000
_cell.length_b   1.000
_cell.length_c   1.000
_cell.angle_alpha   90.00
_cell.angle_beta   90.00
_cell.angle_gamma   90.00
#
_symmetry.space_group_name_H-M   'P 1'
#
loop_
_entity.id
_entity.type
_entity.pdbx_description
1 polymer ?
#
loop_
_entity_poly.entity_id
_entity_poly.type
_entity_poly.pdbx_seq_one_letter_code
_entity_poly.pdbx_strand_id
1 'polypeptide(L)'
;MKILVIDDSEGNQKSARKTLKGHEVTIAKSFDEAVVLMGGRVEKHQGSGGEEYEQLDGIAAASGVSFPYKVVLTDMNLPFSRFRLSFEARTKAENVHAEPPYGFILALRAVQLGAKFVAMATNINHHQDPLSAAIEVLGGAAYWSEVEKGKGHAFRIDGAKVMFVHAPLLEEESESPAKDWGRILKKLIAD
;
A
#
# COMPACT_ATOMS: atom_id res chain seq x y z
N MET A 1 -13.36 11.25 5.12
CA MET A 1 -12.42 11.60 4.02
C MET A 1 -12.55 10.55 2.93
N LYS A 2 -12.06 10.83 1.71
CA LYS A 2 -11.84 9.79 0.69
C LYS A 2 -10.50 9.11 0.92
N ILE A 3 -10.54 7.81 1.12
CA ILE A 3 -9.39 6.98 1.50
C ILE A 3 -9.26 5.85 0.47
N LEU A 4 -8.05 5.68 -0.05
CA LEU A 4 -7.68 4.49 -0.80
C LEU A 4 -6.90 3.56 0.12
N VAL A 5 -7.41 2.34 0.31
CA VAL A 5 -6.72 1.25 1.00
C VAL A 5 -6.23 0.25 -0.05
N ILE A 6 -4.97 -0.18 0.03
CA ILE A 6 -4.35 -1.09 -0.93
C ILE A 6 -3.83 -2.28 -0.14
N ASP A 7 -4.54 -3.39 -0.15
CA ASP A 7 -4.18 -4.60 0.60
C ASP A 7 -4.90 -5.81 -0.02
N ASP A 8 -4.16 -6.87 -0.30
CA ASP A 8 -4.67 -8.08 -0.95
C ASP A 8 -5.36 -9.05 0.03
N SER A 9 -5.05 -8.96 1.34
CA SER A 9 -5.62 -9.84 2.36
C SER A 9 -7.08 -9.49 2.67
N GLU A 10 -7.97 -10.49 2.56
CA GLU A 10 -9.38 -10.31 2.90
C GLU A 10 -9.61 -9.86 4.35
N GLY A 11 -8.80 -10.34 5.30
CA GLY A 11 -8.88 -9.95 6.70
C GLY A 11 -8.58 -8.46 6.89
N ASN A 12 -7.50 -7.98 6.27
CA ASN A 12 -7.12 -6.57 6.29
C ASN A 12 -8.16 -5.70 5.57
N GLN A 13 -8.74 -6.17 4.47
CA GLN A 13 -9.81 -5.45 3.76
C GLN A 13 -11.09 -5.33 4.61
N LYS A 14 -11.49 -6.42 5.30
CA LYS A 14 -12.63 -6.40 6.24
C LYS A 14 -12.36 -5.45 7.40
N SER A 15 -11.16 -5.50 7.97
CA SER A 15 -10.73 -4.57 9.01
C SER A 15 -10.76 -3.13 8.53
N ALA A 16 -10.30 -2.83 7.32
CA ALA A 16 -10.35 -1.48 6.76
C ALA A 16 -11.78 -0.94 6.74
N ARG A 17 -12.74 -1.75 6.28
CA ARG A 17 -14.17 -1.37 6.28
C ARG A 17 -14.73 -1.17 7.70
N LYS A 18 -14.32 -2.00 8.66
CA LYS A 18 -14.75 -1.93 10.07
C LYS A 18 -14.18 -0.69 10.77
N THR A 19 -12.86 -0.50 10.70
CA THR A 19 -12.10 0.47 11.51
C THR A 19 -12.09 1.88 10.90
N LEU A 20 -12.30 2.02 9.58
CA LEU A 20 -12.40 3.32 8.90
C LEU A 20 -13.87 3.78 8.71
N LYS A 21 -14.79 3.27 9.53
CA LYS A 21 -16.22 3.64 9.48
C LYS A 21 -16.38 5.17 9.61
N GLY A 22 -17.24 5.75 8.77
CA GLY A 22 -17.41 7.21 8.68
C GLY A 22 -16.50 7.90 7.65
N HIS A 23 -15.75 7.12 6.87
CA HIS A 23 -15.02 7.57 5.70
C HIS A 23 -15.50 6.90 4.42
N GLU A 24 -15.25 7.54 3.28
CA GLU A 24 -15.47 6.96 1.95
C GLU A 24 -14.23 6.14 1.60
N VAL A 25 -14.32 4.81 1.69
CA VAL A 25 -13.19 3.89 1.52
C VAL A 25 -13.30 3.18 0.17
N THR A 26 -12.29 3.36 -0.68
CA THR A 26 -12.04 2.50 -1.84
C THR A 26 -10.95 1.49 -1.47
N ILE A 27 -11.12 0.23 -1.88
CA ILE A 27 -10.13 -0.83 -1.68
C ILE A 27 -9.59 -1.27 -3.03
N ALA A 28 -8.27 -1.28 -3.18
CA ALA A 28 -7.55 -1.97 -4.23
C ALA A 28 -6.96 -3.25 -3.65
N LYS A 29 -7.09 -4.36 -4.36
CA LYS A 29 -6.66 -5.69 -3.90
C LYS A 29 -5.30 -6.12 -4.47
N SER A 30 -4.71 -5.29 -5.32
CA SER A 30 -3.44 -5.59 -5.98
C SER A 30 -2.73 -4.31 -6.40
N PHE A 31 -1.46 -4.45 -6.74
CA PHE A 31 -0.68 -3.36 -7.35
C PHE A 31 -1.33 -2.82 -8.62
N ASP A 32 -1.84 -3.70 -9.49
CA ASP A 32 -2.42 -3.31 -10.78
C ASP A 32 -3.71 -2.50 -10.59
N GLU A 33 -4.61 -2.94 -9.71
CA GLU A 33 -5.82 -2.20 -9.35
C GLU A 33 -5.48 -0.82 -8.75
N ALA A 34 -4.47 -0.77 -7.88
CA ALA A 34 -4.02 0.48 -7.28
C ALA A 34 -3.50 1.46 -8.34
N VAL A 35 -2.69 0.98 -9.28
CA VAL A 35 -2.17 1.82 -10.37
C VAL A 35 -3.31 2.36 -11.25
N VAL A 36 -4.32 1.55 -11.58
CA VAL A 36 -5.50 2.01 -12.32
C VAL A 36 -6.26 3.10 -11.55
N LEU A 37 -6.49 2.91 -10.25
CA LEU A 37 -7.12 3.93 -9.38
C LEU A 37 -6.25 5.19 -9.23
N MET A 38 -4.95 5.07 -9.44
CA MET A 38 -3.97 6.16 -9.49
C MET A 38 -3.80 6.77 -10.89
N GLY A 39 -4.70 6.47 -11.83
CA GLY A 39 -4.74 7.07 -13.17
C GLY A 39 -3.99 6.31 -14.26
N GLY A 40 -3.47 5.11 -13.95
CA GLY A 40 -2.92 4.19 -14.94
C GLY A 40 -4.01 3.53 -15.77
N ARG A 41 -3.61 2.90 -16.87
CA ARG A 41 -4.52 2.18 -17.76
C ARG A 41 -3.88 0.88 -18.20
N VAL A 42 -4.72 -0.14 -18.35
CA VAL A 42 -4.32 -1.37 -19.03
C VAL A 42 -4.67 -1.18 -20.50
N GLU A 43 -3.65 -1.23 -21.35
CA GLU A 43 -3.80 -1.10 -22.79
C GLU A 43 -3.47 -2.43 -23.46
N LYS A 44 -4.15 -2.69 -24.57
CA LYS A 44 -3.91 -3.86 -25.41
C LYS A 44 -2.89 -3.49 -26.47
N HIS A 45 -1.85 -4.28 -26.57
CA HIS A 45 -0.76 -4.13 -27.53
C HIS A 45 -0.72 -5.34 -28.46
N GLN A 46 -0.34 -5.10 -29.72
CA GLN A 46 -0.03 -6.16 -30.66
C GLN A 46 1.48 -6.41 -30.66
N GLY A 47 1.88 -7.64 -30.34
CA GLY A 47 3.25 -8.09 -30.44
C GLY A 47 3.69 -8.25 -31.90
N SER A 48 5.01 -8.28 -32.11
CA SER A 48 5.61 -8.46 -33.44
C SER A 48 5.24 -9.78 -34.12
N GLY A 49 4.76 -10.77 -33.35
CA GLY A 49 4.23 -12.05 -33.85
C GLY A 49 2.72 -12.07 -34.12
N GLY A 50 2.02 -10.94 -33.96
CA GLY A 50 0.56 -10.85 -34.11
C GLY A 50 -0.25 -11.24 -32.87
N GLU A 51 0.41 -11.67 -31.79
CA GLU A 51 -0.26 -11.96 -30.51
C GLU A 51 -0.66 -10.68 -29.78
N GLU A 52 -1.85 -10.65 -29.19
CA GLU A 52 -2.29 -9.54 -28.34
C GLU A 52 -1.84 -9.78 -26.89
N TYR A 53 -1.34 -8.73 -26.25
CA TYR A 53 -1.03 -8.75 -24.81
C TYR A 53 -1.48 -7.45 -24.14
N GLU A 54 -1.75 -7.54 -22.84
CA GLU A 54 -2.15 -6.40 -22.02
C GLU A 54 -0.95 -5.87 -21.24
N GLN A 55 -0.74 -4.56 -21.28
CA GLN A 55 0.32 -3.88 -20.56
C GLN A 55 -0.27 -2.74 -19.72
N LEU A 56 0.28 -2.57 -18.52
CA LEU A 56 -0.04 -1.45 -17.66
C LEU A 56 0.87 -0.28 -18.03
N ASP A 57 0.35 0.62 -18.85
CA ASP A 57 1.10 1.77 -19.32
C ASP A 57 1.22 2.86 -18.26
N GLY A 58 2.43 3.42 -18.22
CA GLY A 58 2.82 4.44 -17.26
C GLY A 58 1.86 5.61 -17.28
N ILE A 59 1.37 5.93 -16.09
CA ILE A 59 0.40 6.98 -15.79
C ILE A 59 0.81 8.27 -16.51
N ALA A 60 -0.04 8.78 -17.40
CA ALA A 60 0.20 10.03 -18.09
C ALA A 60 0.55 11.10 -17.06
N ALA A 61 1.80 11.59 -17.09
CA ALA A 61 2.29 12.66 -16.22
C ALA A 61 1.52 13.99 -16.38
N ALA A 62 0.48 14.01 -17.22
CA ALA A 62 -0.22 15.18 -17.69
C ALA A 62 -1.74 14.99 -17.89
N SER A 63 -2.34 13.84 -17.55
CA SER A 63 -3.80 13.73 -17.69
C SER A 63 -4.45 14.42 -16.50
N GLY A 64 -5.38 15.34 -16.76
CA GLY A 64 -6.20 16.03 -15.75
C GLY A 64 -7.14 15.09 -14.97
N VAL A 65 -6.74 13.83 -14.74
CA VAL A 65 -7.38 12.89 -13.86
C VAL A 65 -7.17 13.38 -12.44
N SER A 66 -8.23 13.95 -11.87
CA SER A 66 -8.29 14.32 -10.47
C SER A 66 -8.07 13.08 -9.61
N PHE A 67 -6.97 13.02 -8.87
CA PHE A 67 -6.75 12.01 -7.83
C PHE A 67 -7.56 12.39 -6.58
N PRO A 68 -8.68 11.69 -6.28
CA PRO A 68 -9.65 12.20 -5.30
C PRO A 68 -9.30 11.82 -3.85
N TYR A 69 -8.25 11.02 -3.64
CA TYR A 69 -7.92 10.44 -2.35
C TYR A 69 -7.01 11.37 -1.55
N LYS A 70 -7.50 11.84 -0.42
CA LYS A 70 -6.71 12.64 0.53
C LYS A 70 -5.78 11.76 1.36
N VAL A 71 -6.14 10.49 1.54
CA VAL A 71 -5.41 9.50 2.33
C VAL A 71 -5.18 8.25 1.48
N VAL A 72 -3.95 7.73 1.52
CA VAL A 72 -3.62 6.39 0.98
C VAL A 72 -2.99 5.54 2.07
N LEU A 73 -3.55 4.34 2.29
CA LEU A 73 -3.04 3.36 3.24
C LEU A 73 -2.72 2.09 2.45
N THR A 74 -1.48 1.62 2.46
CA THR A 74 -1.04 0.49 1.64
C THR A 74 -0.35 -0.57 2.49
N ASP A 75 -0.60 -1.83 2.17
CA ASP A 75 0.32 -2.90 2.55
C ASP A 75 1.68 -2.63 1.93
N MET A 76 2.74 -3.13 2.57
CA MET A 76 4.09 -3.15 2.05
C MET A 76 4.20 -4.15 0.90
N ASN A 77 3.83 -5.40 1.15
CA ASN A 77 3.96 -6.49 0.20
C ASN A 77 2.63 -6.72 -0.50
N LEU A 78 2.67 -6.95 -1.80
CA LEU A 78 1.49 -7.22 -2.62
C LEU A 78 1.85 -8.29 -3.67
N PRO A 79 0.86 -9.04 -4.18
CA PRO A 79 1.10 -9.99 -5.26
C PRO A 79 1.74 -9.35 -6.50
N PHE A 80 2.49 -10.16 -7.26
CA PHE A 80 3.13 -9.71 -8.49
C PHE A 80 2.12 -9.12 -9.49
N SER A 81 2.52 -8.01 -10.13
CA SER A 81 1.79 -7.42 -11.24
C SER A 81 1.65 -8.42 -12.37
N ARG A 82 0.44 -8.53 -12.93
CA ARG A 82 0.15 -9.36 -14.10
C ARG A 82 0.63 -8.72 -15.40
N PHE A 83 0.81 -7.41 -15.41
CA PHE A 83 0.97 -6.59 -16.62
C PHE A 83 2.34 -5.89 -16.76
N ARG A 84 3.23 -6.04 -15.78
CA ARG A 84 4.53 -5.33 -15.74
C ARG A 84 5.75 -6.25 -15.84
N LEU A 85 5.57 -7.55 -15.62
CA LEU A 85 6.63 -8.54 -15.68
C LEU A 85 6.49 -9.36 -16.96
N SER A 86 7.63 -9.79 -17.52
CA SER A 86 7.62 -10.84 -18.53
C SER A 86 7.06 -12.13 -17.94
N PHE A 87 6.54 -13.02 -18.80
CA PHE A 87 6.04 -14.34 -18.37
C PHE A 87 7.10 -15.09 -17.54
N GLU A 88 8.35 -15.11 -18.01
CA GLU A 88 9.46 -15.77 -17.32
C GLU A 88 9.73 -15.15 -15.93
N ALA A 89 9.79 -13.82 -15.84
CA ALA A 89 10.03 -13.13 -14.57
C ALA A 89 8.88 -13.40 -13.59
N ARG A 90 7.63 -13.39 -14.05
CA ARG A 90 6.46 -13.71 -13.22
C ARG A 90 6.50 -15.15 -12.71
N THR A 91 6.70 -16.12 -13.59
CA THR A 91 6.78 -17.55 -13.21
C THR A 91 7.91 -17.80 -12.22
N LYS A 92 9.10 -17.21 -12.44
CA LYS A 92 10.21 -17.33 -11.50
C LYS A 92 9.84 -16.79 -10.11
N ALA A 93 9.10 -15.69 -10.08
CA ALA A 93 8.77 -15.01 -8.85
C ALA A 93 7.62 -15.70 -8.09
N GLU A 94 6.63 -16.24 -8.81
CA GLU A 94 5.57 -17.10 -8.25
C GLU A 94 6.14 -18.37 -7.61
N ASN A 95 7.16 -18.98 -8.24
CA ASN A 95 7.80 -20.20 -7.74
C ASN A 95 8.55 -20.03 -6.42
N VAL A 96 8.92 -18.80 -6.05
CA VAL A 96 9.59 -18.52 -4.76
C VAL A 96 8.62 -17.98 -3.71
N HIS A 97 7.32 -17.92 -4.02
CA HIS A 97 6.27 -17.37 -3.14
C HIS A 97 6.64 -16.01 -2.52
N ALA A 98 7.42 -15.21 -3.25
CA ALA A 98 7.82 -13.90 -2.80
C ALA A 98 6.71 -12.89 -3.11
N GLU A 99 6.54 -11.91 -2.25
CA GLU A 99 5.69 -10.76 -2.53
C GLU A 99 6.56 -9.51 -2.56
N PRO A 100 6.65 -8.80 -3.69
CA PRO A 100 7.48 -7.61 -3.78
C PRO A 100 6.89 -6.49 -2.92
N PRO A 101 7.74 -5.58 -2.41
CA PRO A 101 7.32 -4.48 -1.55
C PRO A 101 6.71 -3.31 -2.35
N TYR A 102 5.72 -3.60 -3.19
CA TYR A 102 5.08 -2.63 -4.07
C TYR A 102 4.41 -1.47 -3.34
N GLY A 103 3.99 -1.68 -2.10
CA GLY A 103 3.47 -0.64 -1.22
C GLY A 103 4.36 0.58 -1.12
N PHE A 104 5.69 0.37 -1.14
CA PHE A 104 6.65 1.46 -1.05
C PHE A 104 6.52 2.42 -2.23
N ILE A 105 6.48 1.88 -3.45
CA ILE A 105 6.34 2.69 -4.67
C ILE A 105 4.93 3.29 -4.78
N LEU A 106 3.90 2.57 -4.36
CA LEU A 106 2.53 3.10 -4.33
C LEU A 106 2.37 4.27 -3.35
N ALA A 107 3.04 4.22 -2.20
CA ALA A 107 3.07 5.32 -1.24
C ALA A 107 3.71 6.57 -1.84
N LEU A 108 4.87 6.44 -2.50
CA LEU A 108 5.52 7.56 -3.20
C LEU A 108 4.65 8.10 -4.33
N ARG A 109 3.97 7.21 -5.07
CA ARG A 109 3.07 7.63 -6.14
C ARG A 109 1.86 8.41 -5.61
N ALA A 110 1.29 7.98 -4.50
CA ALA A 110 0.20 8.71 -3.85
C ALA A 110 0.62 10.15 -3.49
N VAL A 111 1.84 10.33 -2.97
CA VAL A 111 2.40 11.67 -2.69
C VAL A 111 2.48 12.51 -3.97
N GLN A 112 3.04 11.97 -5.06
CA GLN A 112 3.11 12.67 -6.35
C GLN A 112 1.73 13.08 -6.91
N LEU A 113 0.69 12.32 -6.57
CA LEU A 113 -0.69 12.59 -6.96
C LEU A 113 -1.42 13.56 -6.01
N GLY A 114 -0.73 14.08 -4.99
CA GLY A 114 -1.27 15.08 -4.07
C GLY A 114 -2.00 14.50 -2.85
N ALA A 115 -1.81 13.22 -2.52
CA ALA A 115 -2.28 12.66 -1.25
C ALA A 115 -1.64 13.45 -0.09
N LYS A 116 -2.45 13.85 0.90
CA LYS A 116 -1.96 14.64 2.04
C LYS A 116 -1.41 13.75 3.16
N PHE A 117 -1.93 12.54 3.26
CA PHE A 117 -1.60 11.58 4.30
C PHE A 117 -1.35 10.21 3.65
N VAL A 118 -0.18 9.64 3.86
CA VAL A 118 0.18 8.34 3.29
C VAL A 118 0.75 7.44 4.37
N ALA A 119 0.30 6.19 4.44
CA ALA A 119 0.95 5.19 5.27
C ALA A 119 1.18 3.89 4.51
N MET A 120 2.38 3.34 4.67
CA MET A 120 2.68 1.94 4.33
C MET A 120 2.79 1.17 5.65
N ALA A 121 2.02 0.09 5.78
CA ALA A 121 1.96 -0.70 7.00
C ALA A 121 2.11 -2.19 6.71
N THR A 122 3.03 -2.84 7.43
CA THR A 122 3.26 -4.29 7.33
C THR A 122 2.93 -4.99 8.63
N ASN A 123 2.33 -6.18 8.57
CA ASN A 123 2.17 -7.08 9.71
C ASN A 123 3.27 -8.15 9.78
N ILE A 124 4.26 -8.11 8.88
CA ILE A 124 5.41 -9.01 8.89
C ILE A 124 6.36 -8.60 10.01
N ASN A 125 6.84 -9.56 10.80
CA ASN A 125 7.82 -9.29 11.86
C ASN A 125 9.18 -8.87 11.28
N HIS A 126 9.91 -7.96 11.92
CA HIS A 126 11.23 -7.51 11.41
C HIS A 126 12.27 -8.64 11.34
N HIS A 127 12.14 -9.70 12.13
CA HIS A 127 13.01 -10.88 12.02
C HIS A 127 12.70 -11.76 10.81
N GLN A 128 11.59 -11.50 10.11
CA GLN A 128 11.11 -12.32 8.99
C GLN A 128 11.37 -11.69 7.63
N ASP A 129 11.59 -10.37 7.56
CA ASP A 129 11.78 -9.66 6.30
C ASP A 129 12.77 -8.49 6.41
N PRO A 130 13.77 -8.39 5.51
CA PRO A 130 14.81 -7.37 5.60
C PRO A 130 14.30 -5.95 5.39
N LEU A 131 13.23 -5.75 4.60
CA LEU A 131 12.64 -4.42 4.44
C LEU A 131 11.82 -4.04 5.68
N SER A 132 11.10 -4.99 6.26
CA SER A 132 10.42 -4.83 7.54
C SER A 132 11.40 -4.37 8.63
N ALA A 133 12.58 -5.02 8.74
CA ALA A 133 13.65 -4.57 9.63
C ALA A 133 14.19 -3.17 9.30
N ALA A 134 14.36 -2.85 8.02
CA ALA A 134 14.88 -1.56 7.60
C ALA A 134 13.92 -0.40 7.90
N ILE A 135 12.60 -0.63 7.88
CA ILE A 135 11.59 0.40 8.19
C ILE A 135 11.75 0.95 9.61
N GLU A 136 12.25 0.14 10.56
CA GLU A 136 12.51 0.58 11.92
C GLU A 136 13.49 1.77 12.01
N VAL A 137 14.33 1.97 10.99
CA VAL A 137 15.25 3.13 10.92
C VAL A 137 14.49 4.45 10.74
N LEU A 138 13.32 4.44 10.10
CA LEU A 138 12.54 5.65 9.79
C LEU A 138 11.60 6.07 10.92
N GLY A 139 11.02 5.10 11.62
CA GLY A 139 9.98 5.36 12.60
C GLY A 139 10.23 4.71 13.96
N GLY A 140 11.36 4.02 14.16
CA GLY A 140 11.49 3.04 15.24
C GLY A 140 10.63 1.80 14.96
N ALA A 141 10.88 0.73 15.69
CA ALA A 141 9.92 -0.36 15.81
C ALA A 141 8.65 0.23 16.43
N ALA A 142 7.65 0.56 15.62
CA ALA A 142 6.39 1.14 16.09
C ALA A 142 5.64 0.08 16.90
N TYR A 143 6.11 -0.19 18.12
CA TYR A 143 5.38 -0.94 19.10
C TYR A 143 4.34 0.03 19.59
N TRP A 144 3.10 -0.16 19.13
CA TRP A 144 1.90 0.61 19.46
C TRP A 144 1.54 0.56 20.97
N SER A 145 2.55 0.44 21.83
CA SER A 145 2.53 0.52 23.28
C SER A 145 2.36 1.96 23.76
N GLU A 146 1.83 2.09 24.96
CA GLU A 146 1.69 3.35 25.68
C GLU A 146 3.04 4.03 25.96
N VAL A 147 4.14 3.26 25.98
CA VAL A 147 5.50 3.75 26.24
C VAL A 147 6.07 4.54 25.05
N GLU A 148 5.55 4.31 23.85
CA GLU A 148 5.95 5.02 22.63
C GLU A 148 5.09 6.25 22.32
N LYS A 149 4.17 6.63 23.23
CA LYS A 149 3.40 7.88 23.14
C LYS A 149 4.35 9.08 23.11
N GLY A 150 4.61 9.59 21.90
CA GLY A 150 5.42 10.80 21.67
C GLY A 150 6.53 10.63 20.65
N LYS A 151 6.89 9.40 20.27
CA LYS A 151 7.82 9.20 19.15
C LYS A 151 7.13 9.55 17.83
N GLY A 152 7.80 10.38 17.03
CA GLY A 152 7.36 10.76 15.69
C GLY A 152 7.62 9.62 14.72
N HIS A 153 6.60 8.81 14.42
CA HIS A 153 6.67 7.80 13.34
C HIS A 153 6.37 8.38 11.96
N ALA A 154 5.97 9.66 11.93
CA ALA A 154 5.57 10.36 10.72
C ALA A 154 6.65 11.37 10.30
N PHE A 155 6.92 11.43 9.01
CA PHE A 155 7.83 12.39 8.40
C PHE A 155 7.15 13.04 7.18
N ARG A 156 7.85 13.90 6.45
CA ARG A 156 7.29 14.57 5.26
C ARG A 156 8.02 14.17 3.98
N ILE A 157 7.24 13.94 2.92
CA ILE A 157 7.71 13.82 1.54
C ILE A 157 6.83 14.78 0.72
N ASP A 158 7.44 15.75 0.05
CA ASP A 158 6.74 16.73 -0.79
C ASP A 158 5.49 17.37 -0.11
N GLY A 159 5.65 17.73 1.18
CA GLY A 159 4.58 18.32 1.99
C GLY A 159 3.53 17.33 2.53
N ALA A 160 3.42 16.11 1.99
CA ALA A 160 2.56 15.07 2.53
C ALA A 160 3.13 14.50 3.83
N LYS A 161 2.26 14.17 4.80
CA LYS A 161 2.65 13.46 6.03
C LYS A 161 2.64 11.96 5.76
N VAL A 162 3.77 11.30 5.98
CA VAL A 162 4.03 9.91 5.60
C VAL A 162 4.44 9.08 6.82
N MET A 163 3.95 7.85 6.92
CA MET A 163 4.35 6.86 7.93
C MET A 163 4.69 5.53 7.28
N PHE A 164 5.87 4.96 7.58
CA PHE A 164 6.21 3.58 7.25
C PHE A 164 6.41 2.82 8.56
N VAL A 165 5.56 1.83 8.84
CA VAL A 165 5.43 1.25 10.20
C VAL A 165 5.05 -0.22 10.17
N HIS A 166 5.33 -0.93 11.27
CA HIS A 166 4.57 -2.14 11.59
C HIS A 166 3.12 -1.77 11.88
N ALA A 167 2.18 -2.57 11.41
CA ALA A 167 0.76 -2.34 11.64
C ALA A 167 0.37 -2.64 13.10
N PRO A 168 -0.52 -1.84 13.71
CA PRO A 168 -1.24 -2.29 14.89
C PRO A 168 -2.18 -3.40 14.45
N LEU A 169 -2.39 -4.41 15.28
CA LEU A 169 -3.21 -5.57 14.95
C LEU A 169 -4.47 -5.58 15.82
N LEU A 170 -5.57 -6.10 15.28
CA LEU A 170 -6.79 -6.33 16.04
C LEU A 170 -6.62 -7.56 16.94
N GLU A 171 -6.90 -7.41 18.24
CA GLU A 171 -6.74 -8.48 19.24
C GLU A 171 -7.78 -9.60 19.13
N GLU A 172 -8.86 -9.39 18.38
CA GLU A 172 -10.04 -10.29 18.34
C GLU A 172 -9.88 -11.50 17.38
N GLU A 173 -8.80 -11.61 16.60
CA GLU A 173 -8.64 -12.65 15.57
C GLU A 173 -7.46 -13.59 15.89
N SER A 174 -7.75 -14.84 16.26
CA SER A 174 -6.79 -15.79 16.88
C SER A 174 -5.86 -16.52 15.92
N GLU A 175 -6.12 -16.50 14.61
CA GLU A 175 -5.34 -17.29 13.63
C GLU A 175 -4.54 -16.45 12.63
N SER A 176 -4.99 -15.23 12.31
CA SER A 176 -4.25 -14.29 11.47
C SER A 176 -4.75 -12.87 11.76
N PRO A 177 -4.15 -12.16 12.72
CA PRO A 177 -4.68 -10.89 13.18
C PRO A 177 -4.60 -9.82 12.09
N ALA A 178 -5.76 -9.23 11.75
CA ALA A 178 -5.85 -8.17 10.75
C ALA A 178 -5.28 -6.83 11.26
N LYS A 179 -4.77 -6.02 10.34
CA LYS A 179 -4.27 -4.66 10.61
C LYS A 179 -5.38 -3.73 11.09
N ASP A 180 -5.14 -2.90 12.09
CA ASP A 180 -6.03 -1.82 12.53
C ASP A 180 -5.74 -0.52 11.76
N TRP A 181 -6.34 -0.42 10.58
CA TRP A 181 -6.23 0.75 9.72
C TRP A 181 -6.75 2.04 10.35
N GLY A 182 -7.77 1.94 11.20
CA GLY A 182 -8.32 3.08 11.94
C GLY A 182 -7.29 3.69 12.88
N ARG A 183 -6.55 2.85 13.61
CA ARG A 183 -5.47 3.30 14.49
C ARG A 183 -4.29 3.90 13.73
N ILE A 184 -3.92 3.32 12.59
CA ILE A 184 -2.92 3.91 11.67
C ILE A 184 -3.37 5.30 11.23
N LEU A 185 -4.60 5.42 10.73
CA LEU A 185 -5.16 6.70 10.27
C LEU A 185 -5.14 7.74 11.38
N LYS A 186 -5.63 7.39 12.58
CA LYS A 186 -5.71 8.29 13.72
C LYS A 186 -4.33 8.85 14.09
N LYS A 187 -3.29 8.01 14.08
CA LYS A 187 -1.92 8.44 14.35
C LYS A 187 -1.35 9.30 13.22
N LEU A 188 -1.64 8.94 11.97
CA LEU A 188 -1.16 9.65 10.78
C LEU A 188 -1.69 11.08 10.69
N ILE A 189 -2.94 11.31 11.09
CA ILE A 189 -3.61 12.63 11.00
C ILE A 189 -3.58 13.43 12.30
N ALA A 190 -3.13 12.85 13.41
CA ALA A 190 -2.88 13.63 14.63
C ALA A 190 -1.82 14.69 14.36
N ASP A 191 -1.90 15.84 15.02
CA ASP A 191 -0.95 16.95 14.83
C ASP A 191 0.50 16.53 15.18
#